data_AF-A0A0H5CIU6-F1
#
_entry.id   AF-A0A0H5CIU6-F1
#
_cell.length_a   1.000
_cell.length_b   1.000
_cell.length_c   1.000
_cell.angle_alpha   90.00
_cell.angle_beta   90.00
_cell.angle_gamma   90.00
#
_symmetry.space_group_name_H-M   'P 1'
#
loop_
_entity.id
_entity.type
_entity.pdbx_description
1 polymer ?
#
loop_
_entity_poly.entity_id
_entity_poly.type
_entity_poly.pdbx_seq_one_letter_code
_entity_poly.pdbx_strand_id
1 'polypeptide(L)'
;MSISTGNTDEQWKNKCKQLKRKINQIEEASKVASLSISRGKVAVNRLKLEYSILLERLEAKAVLPQESESDDDEEYAITEGKRVIKRKKPMVSQPRDPDLPKRPLNPYLVFCDMEKERIKKEAEAEGKDIDLSKTLGELWRSMSLDDRKPYVKVYNEDKERYQRQMSEYESRNPKKQKLEPKTENPPSES
;
A
#
# COMPACT_ATOMS: atom_id res chain seq x y z
N MET A 1 35.14 -77.03 19.56
CA MET A 1 34.59 -76.13 18.53
C MET A 1 34.31 -74.80 19.21
N SER A 2 35.22 -73.82 19.13
CA SER A 2 35.05 -72.52 19.78
C SER A 2 34.72 -71.49 18.70
N ILE A 3 33.49 -70.97 18.75
CA ILE A 3 32.93 -70.09 17.72
C ILE A 3 33.40 -68.66 18.01
N SER A 4 33.91 -67.98 16.99
CA SER A 4 34.43 -66.61 17.04
C SER A 4 33.31 -65.59 17.33
N THR A 5 33.14 -65.21 18.60
CA THR A 5 32.10 -64.27 19.08
C THR A 5 32.54 -62.80 19.03
N GLY A 6 33.84 -62.52 18.87
CA GLY A 6 34.38 -61.15 18.95
C GLY A 6 33.99 -60.22 17.80
N ASN A 7 33.86 -60.74 16.57
CA ASN A 7 33.54 -59.93 15.39
C ASN A 7 32.06 -59.49 15.38
N THR A 8 31.16 -60.34 15.86
CA THR A 8 29.72 -60.04 15.93
C THR A 8 29.41 -58.96 16.97
N ASP A 9 30.07 -58.98 18.13
CA ASP A 9 29.83 -58.02 19.20
C ASP A 9 30.23 -56.60 18.83
N GLU A 10 31.32 -56.43 18.08
CA GLU A 10 31.77 -55.13 17.61
C GLU A 10 30.84 -54.56 16.53
N GLN A 11 30.32 -55.42 15.64
CA GLN A 11 29.27 -55.04 14.68
C GLN A 11 28.00 -54.57 15.38
N TRP A 12 27.55 -55.26 16.44
CA TRP A 12 26.39 -54.85 17.23
C TRP A 12 26.62 -53.52 17.96
N LYS A 13 27.81 -53.32 18.55
CA LYS A 13 28.19 -52.03 19.18
C LYS A 13 28.15 -50.89 18.17
N ASN A 14 28.68 -51.10 16.96
CA ASN A 14 28.66 -50.11 15.90
C ASN A 14 27.24 -49.85 15.38
N LYS A 15 26.41 -50.88 15.26
CA LYS A 15 24.98 -50.74 14.90
C LYS A 15 24.22 -49.94 15.96
N CYS A 16 24.44 -50.20 17.25
CA CYS A 16 23.86 -49.42 18.35
C CYS A 16 24.31 -47.95 18.31
N LYS A 17 25.59 -47.67 18.04
CA LYS A 17 26.08 -46.29 17.85
C LYS A 17 25.42 -45.60 16.66
N GLN A 18 25.27 -46.30 15.54
CA GLN A 18 24.59 -45.75 14.36
C GLN A 18 23.11 -45.48 14.62
N LEU A 19 22.41 -46.40 15.29
CA LEU A 19 21.00 -46.23 15.64
C LEU A 19 20.80 -45.03 16.58
N LYS A 20 21.65 -44.87 17.60
CA LYS A 20 21.62 -43.68 18.47
C LYS A 20 21.81 -42.38 17.70
N ARG A 21 22.74 -42.34 16.75
CA ARG A 21 22.94 -41.17 15.87
C ARG A 21 21.71 -40.88 15.02
N LYS A 22 21.10 -41.91 14.44
CA LYS A 22 19.86 -41.77 13.64
C LYS A 22 18.69 -41.28 14.48
N ILE A 23 18.53 -41.80 15.71
CA ILE A 23 17.48 -41.34 16.64
C ILE A 23 17.66 -39.85 16.94
N ASN A 24 18.86 -39.44 17.34
CA ASN A 24 19.12 -38.03 17.64
C ASN A 24 18.89 -37.12 16.43
N GLN A 25 19.25 -37.57 15.22
CA GLN A 25 18.98 -36.82 13.99
C GLN A 25 17.48 -36.66 13.72
N ILE A 26 16.70 -37.73 13.92
CA ILE A 26 15.24 -37.71 13.76
C ILE A 26 14.60 -36.78 14.79
N GLU A 27 15.05 -36.82 16.04
CA GLU A 27 14.54 -35.94 17.10
C GLU A 27 14.81 -34.46 16.80
N GLU A 28 16.03 -34.12 16.36
CA GLU A 28 16.36 -32.74 16.01
C GLU A 28 15.58 -32.27 14.76
N ALA A 29 15.47 -33.11 13.73
CA ALA A 29 14.67 -32.82 12.55
C ALA A 29 13.18 -32.61 12.90
N SER A 30 12.64 -33.44 13.80
CA SER A 30 11.27 -33.32 14.30
C SER A 30 11.05 -32.01 15.07
N LYS A 31 12.02 -31.61 15.90
CA LYS A 31 12.00 -30.33 16.62
C LYS A 31 11.97 -29.15 15.66
N VAL A 32 12.85 -29.13 14.66
CA VAL A 32 12.87 -28.08 13.63
C VAL A 32 11.54 -28.03 12.87
N ALA A 33 10.99 -29.18 12.46
CA ALA A 33 9.70 -29.25 11.80
C ALA A 33 8.56 -28.70 12.68
N SER A 34 8.55 -29.03 13.98
CA SER A 34 7.55 -28.52 14.93
C SER A 34 7.60 -26.99 15.09
N LEU A 35 8.80 -26.41 15.08
CA LEU A 35 9.00 -24.96 15.14
C LEU A 35 8.50 -24.29 13.86
N SER A 36 8.80 -24.86 12.69
CA SER A 36 8.30 -24.37 11.39
C SER A 36 6.78 -24.41 11.32
N ILE A 37 6.15 -25.51 11.78
CA ILE A 37 4.68 -25.62 11.87
C ILE A 37 4.12 -24.56 12.81
N SER A 38 4.74 -24.32 13.96
CA SER A 38 4.28 -23.33 14.94
C SER A 38 4.34 -21.91 14.36
N ARG A 39 5.44 -21.56 13.67
CA ARG A 39 5.58 -20.27 12.96
C ARG A 39 4.54 -20.13 11.84
N GLY A 40 4.31 -21.19 11.07
CA GLY A 40 3.28 -21.22 10.03
C GLY A 40 1.88 -20.98 10.59
N LYS A 41 1.53 -21.61 11.72
CA LYS A 41 0.24 -21.37 12.41
C LYS A 41 0.05 -19.91 12.82
N VAL A 42 1.10 -19.27 13.35
CA VAL A 42 1.05 -17.85 13.71
C VAL A 42 0.87 -16.97 12.47
N ALA A 43 1.58 -17.26 11.38
CA ALA A 43 1.41 -16.54 10.12
C ALA A 43 -0.02 -16.68 9.55
N VAL A 44 -0.58 -17.89 9.58
CA VAL A 44 -1.97 -18.14 9.17
C VAL A 44 -2.95 -17.37 10.06
N ASN A 45 -2.77 -17.38 11.39
CA ASN A 45 -3.65 -16.65 12.30
C ASN A 45 -3.57 -15.13 12.06
N ARG A 46 -2.37 -14.60 11.78
CA ARG A 46 -2.19 -13.20 11.39
C ARG A 46 -2.94 -12.89 10.09
N LEU A 47 -2.77 -13.70 9.06
CA LEU A 47 -3.47 -13.51 7.78
C LEU A 47 -4.98 -13.61 7.94
N LYS A 48 -5.47 -14.53 8.80
CA LYS A 48 -6.90 -14.62 9.13
C LYS A 48 -7.43 -13.34 9.79
N LEU A 49 -6.66 -12.73 10.68
CA LEU A 49 -7.05 -11.46 11.30
C LEU A 49 -7.05 -10.32 10.28
N GLU A 50 -5.98 -10.20 9.48
CA GLU A 50 -5.88 -9.21 8.39
C GLU A 50 -7.05 -9.36 7.41
N TYR A 51 -7.40 -10.61 7.05
CA TYR A 51 -8.55 -10.93 6.22
C TYR A 51 -9.89 -10.57 6.88
N SER A 52 -10.07 -10.87 8.17
CA SER A 52 -11.29 -10.50 8.91
C SER A 52 -11.50 -8.99 8.94
N ILE A 53 -10.44 -8.21 9.16
CA ILE A 53 -10.49 -6.75 9.15
C ILE A 53 -10.80 -6.23 7.74
N LEU A 54 -10.19 -6.84 6.71
CA LEU A 54 -10.47 -6.48 5.33
C LEU A 54 -11.93 -6.77 4.96
N LEU A 55 -12.46 -7.91 5.41
CA LEU A 55 -13.84 -8.29 5.18
C LEU A 55 -14.81 -7.34 5.89
N GLU A 56 -14.55 -6.96 7.14
CA GLU A 56 -15.32 -5.96 7.88
C GLU A 56 -15.30 -4.59 7.17
N ARG A 57 -14.16 -4.16 6.63
CA ARG A 57 -14.05 -2.93 5.83
C ARG A 57 -14.81 -3.01 4.51
N LEU A 58 -14.76 -4.16 3.85
CA LEU A 58 -15.51 -4.41 2.63
C LEU A 58 -17.01 -4.45 2.92
N GLU A 59 -17.44 -5.07 4.02
CA GLU A 59 -18.83 -5.04 4.47
C GLU A 59 -19.27 -3.61 4.80
N ALA A 60 -18.45 -2.83 5.52
CA ALA A 60 -18.71 -1.42 5.79
C ALA A 60 -18.80 -0.57 4.50
N LYS A 61 -18.00 -0.91 3.48
CA LYS A 61 -18.05 -0.27 2.16
C LYS A 61 -19.22 -0.79 1.30
N ALA A 62 -19.63 -2.04 1.47
CA ALA A 62 -20.76 -2.67 0.77
C ALA A 62 -22.13 -2.27 1.34
N VAL A 63 -22.19 -1.73 2.57
CA VAL A 63 -23.40 -1.14 3.16
C VAL A 63 -23.77 0.23 2.53
N LEU A 64 -22.95 0.74 1.60
CA LEU A 64 -23.32 1.88 0.74
C LEU A 64 -23.82 1.38 -0.62
N PRO A 65 -25.05 1.73 -1.04
CA PRO A 65 -25.54 1.40 -2.38
C PRO A 65 -24.64 2.03 -3.46
N GLN A 66 -24.05 1.15 -4.26
CA GLN A 66 -23.45 1.34 -5.58
C GLN A 66 -23.17 2.78 -6.06
N GLU A 67 -21.89 3.18 -6.05
CA GLU A 67 -21.34 4.06 -7.09
C GLU A 67 -19.96 3.52 -7.53
N SER A 68 -19.74 3.60 -8.84
CA SER A 68 -18.74 2.93 -9.68
C SER A 68 -17.28 3.06 -9.24
N GLU A 69 -16.57 1.93 -9.21
CA GLU A 69 -15.13 1.80 -9.05
C GLU A 69 -14.33 2.52 -10.16
N SER A 70 -13.37 3.33 -9.75
CA SER A 70 -12.24 3.76 -10.56
C SER A 70 -11.00 3.82 -9.66
N ASP A 71 -9.94 3.13 -10.09
CA ASP A 71 -8.68 2.79 -9.40
C ASP A 71 -7.79 3.96 -8.91
N ASP A 72 -8.35 5.14 -8.65
CA ASP A 72 -7.63 6.30 -8.10
C ASP A 72 -8.22 6.77 -6.74
N ASP A 73 -8.89 5.88 -5.99
CA ASP A 73 -9.31 6.19 -4.63
C ASP A 73 -8.14 6.02 -3.65
N GLU A 74 -7.18 6.95 -3.73
CA GLU A 74 -6.35 7.28 -2.57
C GLU A 74 -7.29 7.81 -1.49
N GLU A 75 -7.76 6.89 -0.65
CA GLU A 75 -8.60 7.11 0.51
C GLU A 75 -8.12 8.34 1.29
N TYR A 76 -8.90 9.43 1.27
CA TYR A 76 -8.73 10.59 2.16
C TYR A 76 -9.08 10.23 3.62
N ALA A 77 -8.72 9.03 4.06
CA ALA A 77 -8.77 8.62 5.44
C ALA A 77 -7.87 9.54 6.26
N ILE A 78 -8.50 10.26 7.16
CA ILE A 78 -7.88 11.18 8.11
C ILE A 78 -7.00 10.36 9.05
N THR A 79 -5.70 10.27 8.75
CA THR A 79 -4.72 9.88 9.77
C THR A 79 -4.40 11.13 10.57
N GLU A 80 -5.07 11.32 11.71
CA GLU A 80 -4.59 12.22 12.77
C GLU A 80 -3.22 11.70 13.24
N GLY A 81 -2.16 12.22 12.64
CA GLY A 81 -0.80 11.83 12.96
C GLY A 81 0.22 12.67 12.18
N LYS A 82 1.10 13.37 12.90
CA LYS A 82 2.28 14.02 12.33
C LYS A 82 3.17 12.96 11.67
N ARG A 83 3.01 12.75 10.36
CA ARG A 83 3.89 11.90 9.56
C ARG A 83 5.13 12.72 9.16
N VAL A 84 6.32 12.31 9.61
CA VAL A 84 7.60 12.89 9.16
C VAL A 84 7.89 12.35 7.75
N ILE A 85 7.71 13.19 6.73
CA ILE A 85 7.96 12.81 5.32
C ILE A 85 9.45 13.01 5.02
N LYS A 86 10.17 11.93 4.73
CA LYS A 86 11.55 11.99 4.21
C LYS A 86 11.52 12.52 2.77
N ARG A 87 12.27 13.60 2.49
CA ARG A 87 12.34 14.27 1.18
C ARG A 87 13.00 13.33 0.15
N LYS A 88 12.25 12.88 -0.86
CA LYS A 88 12.83 12.24 -2.07
C LYS A 88 13.38 13.32 -3.00
N LYS A 89 14.48 13.02 -3.70
CA LYS A 89 15.11 13.94 -4.68
C LYS A 89 14.13 14.25 -5.82
N PRO A 90 14.13 15.48 -6.37
CA PRO A 90 13.24 15.85 -7.47
C PRO A 90 13.58 15.03 -8.72
N MET A 91 12.60 14.30 -9.26
CA MET A 91 12.70 13.68 -10.57
C MET A 91 12.56 14.75 -11.65
N VAL A 92 13.46 14.73 -12.63
CA VAL A 92 13.38 15.56 -13.84
C VAL A 92 12.08 15.19 -14.57
N SER A 93 11.17 16.16 -14.71
CA SER A 93 9.91 15.98 -15.43
C SER A 93 10.22 15.75 -16.91
N GLN A 94 9.97 14.55 -17.41
CA GLN A 94 9.88 14.32 -18.85
C GLN A 94 8.75 15.21 -19.43
N PRO A 95 8.87 15.66 -20.70
CA PRO A 95 7.81 16.43 -21.34
C PRO A 95 6.55 15.57 -21.41
N ARG A 96 5.45 16.07 -20.83
CA ARG A 96 4.14 15.42 -20.92
C ARG A 96 3.58 15.59 -22.32
N ASP A 97 2.93 14.54 -22.83
CA ASP A 97 2.20 14.59 -24.10
C ASP A 97 1.20 15.77 -24.08
N PRO A 98 1.16 16.63 -25.11
CA PRO A 98 0.23 17.77 -25.18
C PRO A 98 -1.25 17.36 -25.16
N ASP A 99 -1.55 16.18 -25.71
CA ASP A 99 -2.91 15.66 -25.85
C ASP A 99 -3.39 14.86 -24.62
N LEU A 100 -2.51 14.59 -23.64
CA LEU A 100 -2.89 13.84 -22.45
C LEU A 100 -3.78 14.72 -21.55
N PRO A 101 -5.00 14.27 -21.21
CA PRO A 101 -5.86 14.97 -20.27
C PRO A 101 -5.13 15.26 -18.95
N LYS A 102 -5.36 16.44 -18.37
CA LYS A 102 -4.73 16.80 -17.08
C LYS A 102 -5.48 16.12 -15.95
N ARG A 103 -4.73 15.49 -15.04
CA ARG A 103 -5.29 14.86 -13.83
C ARG A 103 -6.06 15.88 -12.97
N PRO A 104 -7.16 15.46 -12.32
CA PRO A 104 -7.92 16.33 -11.45
C PRO A 104 -7.11 16.72 -10.22
N LEU A 105 -7.39 17.90 -9.68
CA LEU A 105 -6.77 18.41 -8.45
C LEU A 105 -7.41 17.75 -7.23
N ASN A 106 -6.60 17.26 -6.29
CA ASN A 106 -7.06 16.81 -4.96
C ASN A 106 -7.99 17.85 -4.28
N PRO A 107 -9.03 17.44 -3.51
CA PRO A 107 -9.91 18.35 -2.75
C PRO A 107 -9.19 19.48 -1.98
N TYR A 108 -8.03 19.21 -1.35
CA TYR A 108 -7.23 20.25 -0.70
C TYR A 108 -6.66 21.27 -1.68
N LEU A 109 -6.21 20.84 -2.86
CA LEU A 109 -5.71 21.74 -3.90
C LEU A 109 -6.83 22.56 -4.52
N VAL A 110 -8.02 21.97 -4.69
CA VAL A 110 -9.24 22.69 -5.09
C VAL A 110 -9.58 23.77 -4.06
N PHE A 111 -9.57 23.42 -2.77
CA PHE A 111 -9.74 24.39 -1.68
C PHE A 111 -8.71 25.51 -1.73
N CYS A 112 -7.42 25.19 -1.88
CA CYS A 112 -6.37 26.18 -2.02
C CYS A 112 -6.61 27.10 -3.22
N ASP A 113 -7.06 26.57 -4.36
CA ASP A 113 -7.31 27.37 -5.57
C ASP A 113 -8.46 28.36 -5.36
N MET A 114 -9.55 27.92 -4.72
CA MET A 114 -10.72 28.75 -4.44
C MET A 114 -10.45 29.79 -3.35
N GLU A 115 -9.71 29.42 -2.31
CA GLU A 115 -9.59 30.20 -1.09
C GLU A 115 -8.34 31.10 -1.04
N LYS A 116 -7.28 30.75 -1.78
CA LYS A 116 -6.02 31.53 -1.81
C LYS A 116 -6.25 33.00 -2.15
N GLU A 117 -7.16 33.30 -3.08
CA GLU A 117 -7.41 34.67 -3.52
C GLU A 117 -8.16 35.47 -2.45
N ARG A 118 -9.09 34.82 -1.75
CA ARG A 118 -9.85 35.42 -0.65
C ARG A 118 -8.89 35.79 0.49
N ILE A 119 -8.08 34.83 0.94
CA ILE A 119 -7.12 35.02 2.04
C ILE A 119 -6.05 36.05 1.65
N LYS A 120 -5.56 36.02 0.40
CA LYS A 120 -4.58 37.00 -0.08
C LYS A 120 -5.13 38.43 -0.03
N LYS A 121 -6.36 38.65 -0.50
CA LYS A 121 -7.01 39.97 -0.49
C LYS A 121 -7.28 40.46 0.94
N GLU A 122 -7.71 39.56 1.82
CA GLU A 122 -7.93 39.86 3.25
C GLU A 122 -6.64 40.30 3.93
N ALA A 123 -5.53 39.60 3.69
CA ALA A 123 -4.24 39.95 4.25
C ALA A 123 -3.67 41.26 3.69
N GLU A 124 -3.85 41.50 2.38
CA GLU A 124 -3.45 42.77 1.75
C GLU A 124 -4.24 43.96 2.31
N ALA A 125 -5.54 43.79 2.55
CA ALA A 125 -6.38 44.81 3.19
C ALA A 125 -5.97 45.09 4.64
N GLU A 126 -5.52 44.08 5.38
CA GLU A 126 -4.98 44.23 6.72
C GLU A 126 -3.52 44.71 6.75
N GLY A 127 -2.87 44.85 5.58
CA GLY A 127 -1.46 45.21 5.47
C GLY A 127 -0.50 44.16 6.04
N LYS A 128 -0.93 42.90 6.13
CA LYS A 128 -0.14 41.79 6.69
C LYS A 128 0.46 40.96 5.56
N ASP A 129 1.77 40.73 5.65
CA ASP A 129 2.42 39.70 4.84
C ASP A 129 2.21 38.33 5.51
N ILE A 130 1.50 37.43 4.84
CA ILE A 130 1.17 36.11 5.37
C ILE A 130 1.71 35.00 4.47
N ASP A 131 2.19 33.93 5.08
CA ASP A 131 2.48 32.69 4.35
C ASP A 131 1.17 31.97 4.01
N LEU A 132 0.67 32.22 2.79
CA LEU A 132 -0.56 31.62 2.27
C LEU A 132 -0.57 30.10 2.40
N SER A 133 0.57 29.44 2.16
CA SER A 133 0.65 27.97 2.20
C SER A 133 0.42 27.45 3.61
N LYS A 134 1.00 28.13 4.60
CA LYS A 134 0.83 27.79 6.02
C LYS A 134 -0.60 28.04 6.47
N THR A 135 -1.16 29.21 6.17
CA THR A 135 -2.53 29.59 6.57
C THR A 135 -3.58 28.66 5.94
N LEU A 136 -3.48 28.37 4.64
CA LEU A 136 -4.38 27.42 3.97
C LEU A 136 -4.27 26.01 4.55
N GLY A 137 -3.05 25.55 4.84
CA GLY A 137 -2.83 24.25 5.48
C GLY A 137 -3.41 24.16 6.89
N GLU A 138 -3.38 25.25 7.66
CA GLU A 138 -4.01 25.34 8.99
C GLU A 138 -5.54 25.35 8.88
N LEU A 139 -6.09 26.19 8.01
CA LEU A 139 -7.53 26.29 7.78
C LEU A 139 -8.13 24.95 7.34
N TRP A 140 -7.50 24.28 6.37
CA TRP A 140 -7.95 22.96 5.92
C TRP A 140 -7.99 21.95 7.07
N ARG A 141 -6.96 21.92 7.93
CA ARG A 141 -6.91 21.01 9.08
C ARG A 141 -8.00 21.31 10.11
N SER A 142 -8.35 22.58 10.32
CA SER A 142 -9.41 22.97 11.26
C SER A 142 -10.83 22.80 10.70
N MET A 143 -11.01 22.71 9.39
CA MET A 143 -12.33 22.52 8.77
C MET A 143 -12.94 21.17 9.12
N SER A 144 -14.25 21.15 9.37
CA SER A 144 -15.02 19.93 9.60
C SER A 144 -15.20 19.13 8.30
N LEU A 145 -15.67 17.88 8.42
CA LEU A 145 -16.01 17.07 7.26
C LEU A 145 -17.10 17.74 6.41
N ASP A 146 -18.07 18.38 7.05
CA ASP A 146 -19.17 19.06 6.38
C ASP A 146 -18.69 20.27 5.58
N ASP A 147 -17.78 21.07 6.14
CA ASP A 147 -17.21 22.22 5.44
C ASP A 147 -16.33 21.82 4.26
N ARG A 148 -15.78 20.59 4.29
CA ARG A 148 -14.96 20.05 3.21
C ARG A 148 -15.78 19.45 2.06
N LYS A 149 -17.04 19.08 2.29
CA LYS A 149 -17.96 18.50 1.28
C LYS A 149 -18.02 19.28 -0.05
N PRO A 150 -18.17 20.61 -0.09
CA PRO A 150 -18.22 21.33 -1.36
C PRO A 150 -16.96 21.13 -2.21
N TYR A 151 -15.77 21.09 -1.60
CA TYR A 151 -14.51 20.89 -2.33
C TYR A 151 -14.36 19.45 -2.83
N VAL A 152 -14.83 18.47 -2.04
CA VAL A 152 -14.90 17.07 -2.47
C VAL A 152 -15.85 16.91 -3.65
N LYS A 153 -17.00 17.60 -3.63
CA LYS A 153 -17.95 17.58 -4.75
C LYS A 153 -17.32 18.12 -6.04
N VAL A 154 -16.66 19.28 -5.98
CA VAL A 154 -15.95 19.86 -7.14
C VAL A 154 -14.87 18.91 -7.65
N TYR A 155 -14.12 18.26 -6.75
CA TYR A 155 -13.15 17.24 -7.13
C TYR A 155 -13.79 16.06 -7.87
N ASN A 156 -14.92 15.55 -7.39
CA ASN A 156 -15.61 14.42 -8.03
C ASN A 156 -16.10 14.78 -9.44
N GLU A 157 -16.68 15.97 -9.61
CA GLU A 157 -17.07 16.49 -10.92
C GLU A 157 -15.84 16.60 -11.87
N ASP A 158 -14.70 17.03 -11.33
CA ASP A 158 -13.42 17.12 -12.06
C ASP A 158 -12.90 15.73 -12.46
N LYS A 159 -13.02 14.75 -11.56
CA LYS A 159 -12.64 13.35 -11.76
C LYS A 159 -13.46 12.71 -12.87
N GLU A 160 -14.78 12.89 -12.88
CA GLU A 160 -15.65 12.41 -13.96
C GLU A 160 -15.30 13.03 -15.31
N ARG A 161 -15.02 14.34 -15.35
CA ARG A 161 -14.58 15.00 -16.57
C ARG A 161 -13.26 14.40 -17.08
N TYR A 162 -12.29 14.18 -16.18
CA TYR A 162 -11.01 13.58 -16.53
C TYR A 162 -11.17 12.16 -17.07
N GLN A 163 -12.00 11.32 -16.44
CA GLN A 163 -12.28 9.96 -16.90
C GLN A 163 -12.87 9.94 -18.30
N ARG A 164 -13.83 10.83 -18.59
CA ARG A 164 -14.40 10.98 -19.93
C ARG A 164 -13.33 11.35 -20.96
N GLN A 165 -12.50 12.35 -20.65
CA GLN A 165 -11.41 12.79 -21.52
C GLN A 165 -10.35 11.71 -21.73
N MET A 166 -10.01 10.94 -20.68
CA MET A 166 -9.07 9.83 -20.76
C MET A 166 -9.59 8.71 -21.65
N SER A 167 -10.86 8.33 -21.51
CA SER A 167 -11.49 7.32 -22.37
C SER A 167 -11.44 7.73 -23.86
N GLU A 168 -11.71 9.01 -24.16
CA GLU A 168 -11.58 9.56 -25.51
C GLU A 168 -10.11 9.55 -26.01
N TYR A 169 -9.17 9.90 -25.14
CA TYR A 169 -7.73 9.91 -25.45
C TYR A 169 -7.20 8.49 -25.75
N GLU A 170 -7.56 7.51 -24.92
CA GLU A 170 -7.19 6.11 -25.07
C GLU A 170 -7.75 5.53 -26.37
N SER A 171 -9.01 5.85 -26.69
CA SER A 171 -9.65 5.45 -27.95
C SER A 171 -8.95 6.04 -29.17
N ARG A 172 -8.41 7.26 -29.06
CA ARG A 172 -7.68 7.95 -30.13
C ARG A 172 -6.23 7.46 -30.29
N ASN A 173 -5.61 6.93 -29.23
CA ASN A 173 -4.20 6.56 -29.20
C ASN A 173 -3.92 5.15 -28.59
N PRO A 174 -4.39 4.05 -29.21
CA PRO A 174 -4.22 2.69 -28.66
C PRO A 174 -2.75 2.20 -28.60
N LYS A 175 -1.82 2.87 -29.31
CA LYS A 175 -0.41 2.45 -29.41
C LYS A 175 0.49 2.86 -28.23
N LYS A 176 -0.01 3.66 -27.27
CA LYS A 176 0.79 4.16 -26.12
C LYS A 176 0.61 3.37 -24.83
N GLN A 177 -0.18 2.29 -24.81
CA GLN A 177 -0.39 1.40 -23.65
C GLN A 177 0.89 0.71 -23.10
N LYS A 178 2.09 0.96 -23.65
CA LYS A 178 3.33 0.23 -23.29
C LYS A 178 4.50 1.10 -22.78
N LEU A 179 4.26 2.34 -22.39
CA LEU A 179 5.26 3.23 -21.78
C LEU A 179 4.88 3.67 -20.35
N GLU A 180 4.33 2.75 -19.57
CA GLU A 180 4.50 2.81 -18.11
C GLU A 180 5.93 2.28 -17.79
N PRO A 181 6.72 2.97 -16.95
CA PRO A 181 8.09 2.57 -16.68
C PRO A 181 8.15 1.19 -16.00
N LYS A 182 8.91 0.27 -16.60
CA LYS A 182 9.34 -0.99 -15.99
C LYS A 182 9.87 -0.75 -14.57
N THR A 183 9.13 -1.17 -13.56
CA THR A 183 9.73 -1.80 -12.38
C THR A 183 9.61 -3.31 -12.55
N GLU A 184 10.49 -3.86 -13.39
CA GLU A 184 10.81 -5.29 -13.35
C GLU A 184 11.41 -5.58 -11.97
N ASN A 185 10.68 -6.30 -11.12
CA ASN A 185 11.30 -7.25 -10.20
C ASN A 185 10.96 -8.66 -10.71
N PRO A 186 11.93 -9.58 -10.73
CA PRO A 186 11.81 -10.85 -11.45
C PRO A 186 10.80 -11.79 -10.80
N PRO A 187 10.27 -12.78 -11.55
CA PRO A 187 9.36 -13.77 -11.02
C PRO A 187 10.15 -14.74 -10.14
N SER A 188 9.88 -14.76 -8.84
CA SER A 188 10.28 -15.89 -8.00
C SER A 188 9.22 -16.99 -8.13
N GLU A 189 9.34 -17.77 -9.20
CA GLU A 189 8.87 -19.16 -9.18
C GLU A 189 9.82 -19.98 -8.32
N SER A 190 9.20 -20.79 -7.44
CA SER A 190 9.67 -22.01 -6.74
C SER A 190 9.62 -21.90 -5.22
#